data_AF-A0A3D3ZBZ3-F1
#
_entry.id   AF-A0A3D3ZBZ3-F1
#
_cell.length_a   1.000
_cell.length_b   1.000
_cell.length_c   1.000
_cell.angle_alpha   90.00
_cell.angle_beta   90.00
_cell.angle_gamma   90.00
#
_symmetry.space_group_name_H-M   'P 1'
#
loop_
_entity.id
_entity.type
_entity.pdbx_description
1 polymer ?
#
loop_
_entity_poly.entity_id
_entity_poly.type
_entity_poly.pdbx_seq_one_letter_code
_entity_poly.pdbx_strand_id
1 'polypeptide(L)'
;NFYVEEPHCLRCGKCIEVCPMHLMPVLMYQATQDGDVDGMKSVNLLDCIECGCCAYTCPASVPLVLGFRAGKQMIRNAAAREKAKA
;
A
#
# COMPACT_ATOMS: atom_id res chain seq x y z
N ASN A 1 15.21 -19.07 -10.29
CA ASN A 1 14.39 -17.89 -9.99
C ASN A 1 12.97 -18.38 -9.78
N PHE A 2 12.51 -18.48 -8.52
CA PHE A 2 11.14 -18.92 -8.22
C PHE A 2 10.20 -17.74 -8.44
N TYR A 3 9.63 -17.64 -9.64
CA TYR A 3 8.59 -16.66 -9.94
C TYR A 3 7.27 -17.22 -9.40
N VAL A 4 6.68 -16.52 -8.43
CA VAL A 4 5.36 -16.88 -7.88
C VAL A 4 4.33 -16.03 -8.61
N GLU A 5 3.40 -16.69 -9.29
CA GLU A 5 2.38 -16.04 -10.12
C GLU A 5 1.47 -15.12 -9.29
N GLU A 6 1.18 -15.52 -8.05
CA GLU A 6 0.42 -14.74 -7.07
C GLU A 6 1.18 -14.58 -5.75
N PRO A 7 2.01 -13.53 -5.61
CA PRO A 7 2.73 -13.26 -4.39
C PRO A 7 1.76 -12.75 -3.31
N HIS A 8 1.67 -13.46 -2.18
CA HIS A 8 0.84 -13.07 -1.05
C HIS A 8 1.68 -12.52 0.11
N CYS A 9 1.10 -11.59 0.87
CA CYS A 9 1.77 -11.05 2.05
C CYS A 9 1.76 -12.07 3.21
N LEU A 10 2.96 -12.52 3.60
CA LEU A 10 3.17 -13.42 4.76
C LEU A 10 3.19 -12.69 6.11
N ARG A 11 2.89 -11.37 6.14
CA ARG A 11 2.87 -10.52 7.34
C ARG A 11 4.16 -10.57 8.18
N CYS A 12 5.32 -10.70 7.52
CA CYS A 12 6.63 -10.80 8.19
C CYS A 12 7.16 -9.50 8.83
N GLY A 13 6.55 -8.34 8.57
CA GLY A 13 6.94 -7.06 9.19
C GLY A 13 8.20 -6.38 8.64
N LYS A 14 9.05 -7.04 7.83
CA LYS A 14 10.29 -6.45 7.29
C LYS A 14 10.11 -5.12 6.55
N CYS A 15 8.97 -4.95 5.88
CA CYS A 15 8.65 -3.70 5.18
C CYS A 15 8.52 -2.49 6.13
N ILE A 16 8.21 -2.70 7.40
CA ILE A 16 8.09 -1.66 8.43
C ILE A 16 9.49 -1.16 8.82
N GLU A 17 10.42 -2.09 9.05
CA GLU A 17 11.78 -1.79 9.49
C GLU A 17 12.57 -0.96 8.47
N VAL A 18 12.34 -1.17 7.17
CA VAL A 18 13.05 -0.47 6.10
C VAL A 18 12.33 0.80 5.62
N CYS A 19 11.15 1.12 6.16
CA CYS A 19 10.38 2.25 5.66
C CYS A 19 11.00 3.58 6.15
N PRO A 20 11.50 4.46 5.25
CA PRO A 20 12.12 5.72 5.65
C PRO A 20 11.11 6.72 6.25
N MET A 21 9.81 6.52 5.98
CA MET A 21 8.72 7.34 6.50
C MET A 21 8.11 6.77 7.78
N HIS A 22 8.64 5.66 8.31
CA HIS A 22 8.10 4.94 9.47
C HIS A 22 6.59 4.63 9.36
N LEU A 23 6.12 4.39 8.14
CA LEU A 23 4.75 3.97 7.87
C LEU A 23 4.57 2.48 8.21
N MET A 24 3.33 2.00 8.07
CA MET A 24 2.97 0.61 8.29
C MET A 24 2.55 -0.09 6.98
N PRO A 25 3.50 -0.49 6.10
CA PRO A 25 3.17 -1.06 4.79
C PRO A 25 2.31 -2.33 4.86
N VAL A 26 2.37 -3.09 5.96
CA VAL A 26 1.53 -4.28 6.18
C VAL A 26 0.05 -3.91 6.26
N LEU A 27 -0.29 -2.90 7.06
CA LEU A 27 -1.68 -2.43 7.20
C LEU A 27 -2.14 -1.68 5.95
N MET A 28 -1.26 -0.88 5.35
CA MET A 28 -1.51 -0.22 4.07
C MET A 28 -1.89 -1.23 2.98
N TYR A 29 -1.14 -2.33 2.89
CA TYR A 29 -1.41 -3.38 1.91
C TYR A 29 -2.78 -4.04 2.15
N GLN A 30 -3.08 -4.36 3.41
CA GLN A 30 -4.38 -4.91 3.80
C GLN A 30 -5.52 -3.96 3.42
N ALA A 31 -5.43 -2.68 3.80
CA ALA A 31 -6.43 -1.68 3.45
C ALA A 31 -6.62 -1.53 1.93
N THR A 32 -5.53 -1.58 1.14
CA THR A 32 -5.62 -1.59 -0.33
C THR A 32 -6.29 -2.83 -0.89
N GLN A 33 -6.11 -4.01 -0.28
CA GLN A 33 -6.80 -5.23 -0.71
C GLN A 33 -8.29 -5.20 -0.37
N ASP A 34 -8.63 -4.65 0.79
CA ASP A 34 -10.02 -4.54 1.24
C ASP A 34 -10.80 -3.45 0.46
N GLY A 35 -10.10 -2.59 -0.30
CA GLY A 35 -10.72 -1.49 -1.04
C GLY A 35 -11.29 -0.39 -0.14
N ASP A 36 -10.97 -0.44 1.16
CA ASP A 36 -11.47 0.51 2.16
C ASP A 36 -10.69 1.82 2.07
N VAL A 37 -11.30 2.81 1.42
CA VAL A 37 -10.73 4.15 1.24
C VAL A 37 -10.48 4.86 2.57
N ASP A 38 -11.34 4.68 3.57
CA ASP A 38 -11.21 5.35 4.86
C ASP A 38 -10.16 4.64 5.72
N GLY A 39 -10.10 3.31 5.65
CA GLY A 39 -8.99 2.52 6.16
C GLY A 39 -7.65 2.97 5.57
N MET A 40 -7.56 3.16 4.25
CA MET A 40 -6.35 3.64 3.58
C MET A 40 -5.95 5.06 4.03
N LYS A 41 -6.91 5.95 4.30
CA LYS A 41 -6.61 7.27 4.89
C LYS A 41 -6.10 7.14 6.32
N SER A 42 -6.69 6.26 7.13
CA SER A 42 -6.33 6.07 8.55
C SER A 42 -4.89 5.59 8.74
N VAL A 43 -4.36 4.84 7.77
CA VAL A 43 -2.98 4.32 7.77
C VAL A 43 -2.01 5.25 7.03
N ASN A 44 -2.40 6.50 6.76
CA ASN A 44 -1.57 7.52 6.10
C ASN A 44 -1.01 7.06 4.76
N LEU A 45 -1.81 6.35 3.95
CA LEU A 45 -1.37 5.82 2.65
C LEU A 45 -0.92 6.91 1.67
N LEU A 46 -1.46 8.12 1.81
CA LEU A 46 -1.07 9.29 1.01
C LEU A 46 0.37 9.77 1.28
N ASP A 47 0.91 9.51 2.48
CA ASP A 47 2.26 9.95 2.89
C ASP A 47 3.38 9.04 2.38
N CYS A 48 3.03 7.88 1.82
CA CYS A 48 4.00 7.01 1.18
C CYS A 48 4.69 7.77 0.04
N ILE A 49 6.02 7.79 -0.02
CA ILE A 49 6.75 8.46 -1.11
C ILE A 49 7.07 7.54 -2.30
N GLU A 50 6.55 6.31 -2.30
CA GLU A 50 6.77 5.32 -3.38
C GLU A 50 8.26 4.96 -3.60
N CYS A 51 9.08 5.05 -2.54
CA CYS A 51 10.53 4.76 -2.59
C CYS A 51 10.92 3.32 -2.97
N GLY A 52 10.01 2.35 -2.81
CA GLY A 52 10.26 0.95 -3.19
C GLY A 52 11.05 0.09 -2.20
N CYS A 53 11.57 0.64 -1.10
CA CYS A 53 12.30 -0.12 -0.08
C CYS A 53 11.51 -1.34 0.44
N CYS A 54 10.20 -1.15 0.67
CA CYS A 54 9.31 -2.19 1.15
C CYS A 54 9.11 -3.34 0.13
N ALA A 55 9.04 -3.03 -1.17
CA ALA A 55 8.88 -4.04 -2.22
C ALA A 55 10.18 -4.82 -2.43
N TYR A 56 11.34 -4.15 -2.34
CA TYR A 56 12.64 -4.78 -2.50
C TYR A 56 12.98 -5.74 -1.36
N THR A 57 12.67 -5.39 -0.10
CA THR A 57 12.94 -6.26 1.06
C THR A 57 11.92 -7.40 1.21
N CYS A 58 10.80 -7.34 0.50
CA CYS A 58 9.70 -8.29 0.68
C CYS A 58 10.13 -9.70 0.25
N PRO A 59 10.14 -10.70 1.16
CA PRO A 59 10.57 -12.06 0.80
C PRO A 59 9.56 -12.78 -0.10
N ALA A 60 8.30 -12.31 -0.14
CA ALA A 60 7.30 -12.80 -1.08
C ALA A 60 7.29 -12.03 -2.41
N SER A 61 8.16 -11.03 -2.61
CA SER A 61 8.20 -10.21 -3.82
C SER A 61 6.85 -9.58 -4.19
N VAL A 62 6.05 -9.22 -3.18
CA VAL A 62 4.75 -8.58 -3.39
C VAL A 62 4.97 -7.18 -3.98
N PRO A 63 4.24 -6.78 -5.05
CA PRO A 63 4.38 -5.47 -5.68
C PRO A 63 3.72 -4.34 -4.85
N LEU A 64 4.22 -4.10 -3.63
CA LEU A 64 3.66 -3.14 -2.68
C LEU A 64 3.52 -1.73 -3.24
N VAL A 65 4.53 -1.24 -3.97
CA VAL A 65 4.51 0.12 -4.55
C VAL A 65 3.37 0.28 -5.55
N LEU A 66 3.13 -0.73 -6.38
CA LEU A 66 2.02 -0.70 -7.35
C LEU A 66 0.67 -0.65 -6.62
N GLY A 67 0.52 -1.46 -5.57
CA GLY A 67 -0.67 -1.44 -4.70
C GLY A 67 -0.88 -0.08 -4.04
N PHE A 68 0.16 0.53 -3.47
CA PHE A 68 0.05 1.85 -2.83
C PHE A 68 -0.27 2.95 -3.82
N ARG A 69 0.31 2.92 -5.02
CA ARG A 69 -0.02 3.88 -6.09
C ARG A 69 -1.49 3.76 -6.51
N ALA A 70 -1.98 2.54 -6.67
CA ALA A 70 -3.39 2.28 -6.93
C ALA A 70 -4.29 2.76 -5.80
N GLY A 71 -3.93 2.47 -4.54
CA GLY A 71 -4.66 2.94 -3.35
C GLY A 71 -4.74 4.45 -3.25
N LYS A 72 -3.64 5.16 -3.49
CA LYS A 72 -3.66 6.64 -3.53
C LYS A 72 -4.60 7.16 -4.60
N GLN A 73 -4.62 6.52 -5.77
CA GLN A 73 -5.55 6.87 -6.83
C GLN A 73 -7.01 6.63 -6.42
N MET A 74 -7.30 5.52 -5.70
CA MET A 74 -8.63 5.27 -5.15
C MET A 74 -9.06 6.36 -4.17
N ILE A 75 -8.18 6.78 -3.25
CA ILE A 75 -8.47 7.88 -2.31
C ILE A 75 -8.75 9.19 -3.06
N ARG A 76 -7.93 9.53 -4.06
CA ARG A 76 -8.12 10.73 -4.89
C ARG A 76 -9.44 10.70 -5.67
N ASN A 77 -9.76 9.55 -6.26
CA ASN A 77 -11.00 9.36 -7.01
C ASN A 77 -12.23 9.48 -6.08
N ALA A 78 -12.17 8.89 -4.89
CA ALA A 78 -13.23 9.02 -3.89
C ALA A 78 -13.42 10.48 -3.46
N ALA A 79 -12.33 11.20 -3.16
CA ALA A 79 -12.38 12.61 -2.81
C ALA A 79 -12.93 13.49 -3.96
N ALA A 80 -12.61 13.17 -5.21
CA ALA A 80 -13.16 13.87 -6.37
C ALA A 80 -14.67 13.63 -6.54
N ARG A 81 -15.15 12.39 -6.30
CA ARG A 81 -16.58 12.06 -6.35
C ARG A 81 -17.38 12.76 -5.25
N GLU A 82 -16.82 12.87 -4.05
CA GLU A 82 -17.42 13.65 -2.95
C GLU A 82 -17.58 15.12 -3.34
N LYS A 83 -16.52 15.74 -3.88
CA LYS A 83 -16.56 17.14 -4.34
C LYS A 83 -17.53 17.39 -5.49
N ALA A 84 -17.73 16.42 -6.37
CA ALA A 84 -18.68 16.54 -7.48
C ALA A 84 -20.16 16.38 -7.06
N LYS A 85 -20.41 15.87 -5.85
CA LYS A 85 -21.77 15.75 -5.28
C LYS A 85 -22.16 16.98 -4.45
N ALA A 86 -21.20 17.80 -4.05
CA ALA A 86 -21.40 19.08 -3.37
C ALA A 86 -21.66 20.20 -4.39
#